data_AF-A0A1D1W4Z6-F1
#
_entry.id   AF-A0A1D1W4Z6-F1
#
_cell.length_a   1.000
_cell.length_b   1.000
_cell.length_c   1.000
_cell.angle_alpha   90.00
_cell.angle_beta   90.00
_cell.angle_gamma   90.00
#
_symmetry.space_group_name_H-M   'P 1'
#
loop_
_entity.id
_entity.type
_entity.pdbx_description
1 polymer ?
#
loop_
_entity_poly.entity_id
_entity_poly.type
_entity_poly.pdbx_seq_one_letter_code
_entity_poly.pdbx_strand_id
1 'polypeptide(L)'
;MIKDPLKKLIKPPGFKENSDEIETRRWGIIHLFKPASDVFVLKYGASILSSLVAISGMSFHIHYRKFLKLGRIGFISGALPSILLPSAMTGLMQYHFVLTPLVTIQSAMCPTCFEIRSACIQVVGGVLAPILTTSSVALFTATIGRSTAMPRWQDFSYWLKFYKDLNKGIPRKAAYFSVMHMAASLVFVSFAVKSLAKVWDYEHGSRKLLQKKYRVEAPNEEQKPLYPLLSQTQEPVSGQNRF
;
A
#
# COMPACT_ATOMS: atom_id res chain seq x y z
N MET A 1 -26.01 -17.01 25.05
CA MET A 1 -24.56 -16.76 24.84
C MET A 1 -24.27 -16.63 23.36
N ILE A 2 -24.22 -15.41 22.82
CA ILE A 2 -23.67 -15.19 21.47
C ILE A 2 -22.16 -15.37 21.63
N LYS A 3 -21.64 -16.54 21.25
CA LYS A 3 -20.19 -16.78 21.21
C LYS A 3 -19.60 -15.74 20.25
N ASP A 4 -18.87 -14.78 20.82
CA ASP A 4 -18.17 -13.76 20.07
C ASP A 4 -17.37 -14.41 18.92
N PRO A 5 -17.72 -14.15 17.65
CA PRO A 5 -17.07 -14.80 16.50
C PRO A 5 -15.56 -14.56 16.49
N LEU A 6 -15.10 -13.48 17.11
CA LEU A 6 -13.68 -13.15 17.28
C LEU A 6 -12.93 -14.21 18.08
N LYS A 7 -13.56 -14.81 19.11
CA LYS A 7 -12.94 -15.84 19.95
C LYS A 7 -12.64 -17.14 19.18
N LYS A 8 -13.35 -17.41 18.08
CA LYS A 8 -13.09 -18.58 17.22
C LYS A 8 -11.81 -18.42 16.40
N LEU A 9 -11.41 -17.18 16.12
CA LEU A 9 -10.22 -16.88 15.32
C LEU A 9 -8.93 -16.80 16.16
N ILE A 10 -9.04 -16.78 17.49
CA ILE A 10 -7.88 -16.70 18.38
C ILE A 10 -7.46 -18.12 18.74
N LYS A 11 -6.36 -18.59 18.13
CA LYS A 11 -5.78 -19.90 18.40
C LYS A 11 -4.89 -19.89 19.66
N PRO A 12 -4.76 -21.03 20.36
CA PRO A 12 -3.83 -21.15 21.48
C PRO A 12 -2.37 -20.91 21.07
N PRO A 13 -1.50 -20.49 22.00
CA PRO A 13 -0.08 -20.35 21.73
C PRO A 13 0.55 -21.69 21.33
N GLY A 14 1.46 -21.69 20.35
CA GLY A 14 2.17 -22.89 19.88
C GLY A 14 1.50 -23.65 18.74
N PHE A 15 0.33 -23.22 18.24
CA PHE A 15 -0.27 -23.79 17.04
C PHE A 15 0.62 -23.48 15.81
N LYS A 16 1.09 -24.52 15.10
CA LYS A 16 1.84 -24.37 13.85
C LYS A 16 0.89 -23.90 12.75
N GLU A 17 1.04 -22.65 12.30
CA GLU A 17 0.29 -22.07 11.18
C GLU A 17 1.23 -21.85 9.99
N ASN A 18 0.71 -22.02 8.78
CA ASN A 18 1.37 -21.54 7.57
C ASN A 18 1.23 -20.00 7.43
N SER A 19 2.09 -19.34 6.64
CA SER A 19 2.05 -17.89 6.43
C SER A 19 0.66 -17.39 5.98
N ASP A 20 0.03 -18.12 5.08
CA ASP A 20 -1.24 -17.75 4.45
C ASP A 20 -2.42 -17.91 5.42
N GLU A 21 -2.31 -18.91 6.32
CA GLU A 21 -3.29 -19.10 7.39
C GLU A 21 -3.20 -17.98 8.43
N ILE A 22 -1.98 -17.54 8.77
CA ILE A 22 -1.75 -16.41 9.67
C ILE A 22 -2.37 -15.14 9.09
N GLU A 23 -2.11 -14.86 7.82
CA GLU A 23 -2.67 -13.69 7.13
C GLU A 23 -4.20 -13.73 7.15
N THR A 24 -4.80 -14.83 6.68
CA THR A 24 -6.27 -14.97 6.61
C THR A 24 -6.92 -14.82 7.99
N ARG A 25 -6.32 -15.41 9.02
CA ARG A 25 -6.80 -15.31 10.40
C ARG A 25 -6.75 -13.88 10.92
N ARG A 26 -5.63 -13.18 10.71
CA ARG A 26 -5.45 -11.79 11.18
C ARG A 26 -6.38 -10.83 10.46
N TRP A 27 -6.56 -11.00 9.15
CA TRP A 27 -7.58 -10.26 8.41
C TRP A 27 -8.98 -10.54 8.96
N GLY A 28 -9.30 -11.79 9.29
CA GLY A 28 -10.56 -12.13 9.95
C GLY A 28 -10.78 -11.39 11.27
N ILE A 29 -9.72 -11.26 12.09
CA ILE A 29 -9.77 -10.50 13.36
C ILE A 29 -10.03 -9.02 13.07
N ILE A 30 -9.30 -8.42 12.13
CA ILE A 30 -9.47 -7.01 11.72
C ILE A 30 -10.88 -6.76 11.19
N HIS A 31 -11.46 -7.68 10.42
CA HIS A 31 -12.82 -7.54 9.89
C HIS A 31 -13.88 -7.54 10.99
N LEU A 32 -13.72 -8.38 12.01
CA LEU A 32 -14.68 -8.54 13.10
C LEU A 32 -14.43 -7.61 14.30
N PHE A 33 -13.31 -6.89 14.32
CA PHE A 33 -12.92 -6.00 15.43
C PHE A 33 -13.96 -4.90 15.68
N LYS A 34 -14.28 -4.67 16.96
CA LYS A 34 -15.16 -3.60 17.43
C LYS A 34 -14.42 -2.70 18.42
N PRO A 35 -14.51 -1.36 18.30
CA PRO A 35 -15.29 -0.61 17.30
C PRO A 35 -14.64 -0.60 15.91
N ALA A 36 -15.46 -0.51 14.85
CA ALA A 36 -14.99 -0.53 13.46
C ALA A 36 -14.12 0.70 13.09
N SER A 37 -14.29 1.81 13.81
CA SER A 37 -13.49 3.03 13.65
C SER A 37 -12.00 2.79 13.94
N ASP A 38 -11.68 1.89 14.87
CA ASP A 38 -10.30 1.62 15.26
C ASP A 38 -9.52 0.86 14.19
N VAL A 39 -10.21 0.16 13.29
CA VAL A 39 -9.60 -0.62 12.20
C VAL A 39 -9.93 -0.07 10.82
N PHE A 40 -10.58 1.10 10.75
CA PHE A 40 -11.03 1.70 9.50
C PHE A 40 -9.88 1.88 8.49
N VAL A 41 -8.74 2.40 8.97
CA VAL A 41 -7.57 2.65 8.12
C VAL A 41 -6.99 1.36 7.55
N LEU A 42 -7.04 0.26 8.29
CA LEU A 42 -6.60 -1.06 7.82
C LEU A 42 -7.53 -1.65 6.75
N LYS A 43 -8.82 -1.29 6.78
CA LYS A 43 -9.80 -1.79 5.80
C LYS A 43 -9.82 -0.97 4.52
N TYR A 44 -9.78 0.35 4.64
CA TYR A 44 -10.05 1.26 3.52
C TYR A 44 -8.87 2.14 3.11
N GLY A 45 -7.78 2.16 3.87
CA GLY A 45 -6.71 3.12 3.64
C GLY A 45 -5.97 2.92 2.31
N ALA A 46 -5.79 1.67 1.84
CA ALA A 46 -5.25 1.41 0.50
C ALA A 46 -6.14 2.00 -0.61
N SER A 47 -7.47 1.89 -0.47
CA SER A 47 -8.43 2.46 -1.42
C SER A 47 -8.45 3.99 -1.39
N ILE A 48 -8.30 4.59 -0.19
CA ILE A 48 -8.20 6.05 -0.04
C ILE A 48 -6.94 6.58 -0.71
N LEU A 49 -5.79 5.94 -0.47
CA LEU A 49 -4.52 6.28 -1.12
C LEU A 49 -4.59 6.11 -2.65
N SER A 50 -5.24 5.06 -3.12
CA SER A 50 -5.49 4.82 -4.54
C SER A 50 -6.35 5.92 -5.17
N SER A 51 -7.35 6.43 -4.44
CA SER A 51 -8.19 7.55 -4.90
C SER A 51 -7.40 8.85 -5.01
N LEU A 52 -6.47 9.13 -4.10
CA LEU A 52 -5.57 10.28 -4.20
C LEU A 52 -4.69 10.22 -5.45
N VAL A 53 -4.26 9.01 -5.85
CA VAL A 53 -3.50 8.79 -7.09
C VAL A 53 -4.36 9.08 -8.33
N ALA A 54 -5.64 8.71 -8.29
CA ALA A 54 -6.56 9.03 -9.38
C ALA A 54 -6.74 10.55 -9.54
N ILE A 55 -6.82 11.30 -8.43
CA ILE A 55 -6.94 12.77 -8.45
C ILE A 55 -5.70 13.42 -9.07
N SER A 56 -4.49 13.00 -8.66
CA SER A 56 -3.26 13.54 -9.26
C SER A 56 -3.13 13.15 -10.73
N GLY A 57 -3.43 11.90 -11.08
CA GLY A 57 -3.46 11.41 -12.46
C GLY A 57 -4.42 12.20 -13.35
N MET A 58 -5.62 12.51 -12.87
CA MET A 58 -6.58 13.36 -13.58
C MET A 58 -6.02 14.76 -13.85
N SER A 59 -5.34 15.36 -12.86
CA SER A 59 -4.73 16.70 -13.03
C SER A 59 -3.64 16.72 -14.10
N PHE A 60 -2.78 15.69 -14.16
CA PHE A 60 -1.79 15.53 -15.22
C PHE A 60 -2.45 15.26 -16.58
N HIS A 61 -3.48 14.41 -16.60
CA HIS A 61 -4.23 14.09 -17.80
C HIS A 61 -4.84 15.36 -18.44
N ILE A 62 -5.49 16.20 -17.63
CA ILE A 62 -6.06 17.48 -18.08
C ILE A 62 -4.96 18.42 -18.61
N HIS A 63 -3.80 18.45 -17.96
CA HIS A 63 -2.66 19.29 -18.39
C HIS A 63 -2.21 18.95 -19.81
N TYR A 64 -1.86 17.68 -20.06
CA TYR A 64 -1.36 17.26 -21.37
C TYR A 64 -2.42 17.39 -22.45
N ARG A 65 -3.69 17.08 -22.14
CA ARG A 65 -4.81 17.24 -23.09
C ARG A 65 -5.04 18.69 -23.48
N LYS A 66 -4.94 19.63 -22.52
CA LYS A 66 -5.10 21.06 -22.78
C LYS A 66 -3.97 21.59 -23.65
N PHE A 67 -2.74 21.17 -23.39
CA PHE A 67 -1.59 21.58 -24.19
C PHE A 67 -1.69 21.11 -25.65
N LEU A 68 -2.04 19.84 -25.86
CA LEU A 68 -2.14 19.23 -27.19
C LEU A 68 -3.51 19.46 -27.88
N LYS A 69 -4.42 20.21 -27.25
CA LYS A 69 -5.74 20.58 -27.80
C LYS A 69 -6.61 19.39 -28.26
N LEU A 70 -6.57 18.26 -27.54
CA LEU A 70 -7.30 17.02 -27.93
C LEU A 70 -8.83 17.16 -27.88
N GLY A 71 -9.38 18.18 -27.20
CA GLY A 71 -10.82 18.38 -27.07
C GLY A 71 -11.51 17.13 -26.49
N ARG A 72 -12.54 16.63 -27.20
CA ARG A 72 -13.31 15.42 -26.83
C ARG A 72 -12.72 14.11 -27.38
N ILE A 73 -11.74 14.17 -28.28
CA ILE A 73 -11.21 12.98 -28.96
C ILE A 73 -10.49 12.08 -27.95
N GLY A 74 -10.94 10.83 -27.84
CA GLY A 74 -10.31 9.83 -26.99
C GLY A 74 -10.20 10.24 -25.51
N PHE A 75 -11.20 10.96 -24.96
CA PHE A 75 -11.19 11.33 -23.53
C PHE A 75 -11.23 10.08 -22.65
N ILE A 76 -12.23 9.22 -22.84
CA ILE A 76 -12.41 8.00 -22.04
C ILE A 76 -11.26 7.02 -22.28
N SER A 77 -10.92 6.78 -23.56
CA SER A 77 -9.83 5.86 -23.93
C SER A 77 -8.47 6.31 -23.40
N GLY A 78 -8.24 7.62 -23.26
CA GLY A 78 -7.03 8.14 -22.66
C GLY A 78 -7.05 8.17 -21.13
N ALA A 79 -8.21 8.45 -20.52
CA ALA A 79 -8.36 8.58 -19.08
C ALA A 79 -8.22 7.24 -18.36
N LEU A 80 -8.77 6.15 -18.92
CA LEU A 80 -8.69 4.82 -18.31
C LEU A 80 -7.24 4.37 -18.03
N PRO A 81 -6.34 4.26 -19.04
CA PRO A 81 -4.96 3.82 -18.79
C PRO A 81 -4.13 4.87 -18.02
N SER A 82 -4.51 6.16 -18.10
CA SER A 82 -3.78 7.25 -17.45
C SER A 82 -4.09 7.39 -15.95
N ILE A 83 -5.30 7.02 -15.55
CA ILE A 83 -5.83 7.29 -14.20
C ILE A 83 -6.10 5.99 -13.47
N LEU A 84 -6.92 5.11 -14.07
CA LEU A 84 -7.38 3.88 -13.42
C LEU A 84 -6.22 2.89 -13.24
N LEU A 85 -5.41 2.69 -14.28
CA LEU A 85 -4.29 1.75 -14.22
C LEU A 85 -3.27 2.09 -13.12
N PRO A 86 -2.68 3.31 -13.05
CA PRO A 86 -1.75 3.63 -11.97
C PRO A 86 -2.43 3.65 -10.60
N SER A 87 -3.69 4.09 -10.50
CA SER A 87 -4.44 4.09 -9.25
C SER A 87 -4.68 2.68 -8.71
N ALA A 88 -5.14 1.75 -9.55
CA ALA A 88 -5.38 0.36 -9.18
C ALA A 88 -4.06 -0.36 -8.83
N MET A 89 -3.03 -0.20 -9.67
CA MET A 89 -1.71 -0.79 -9.42
C MET A 89 -1.12 -0.29 -8.11
N THR A 90 -1.25 1.01 -7.81
CA THR A 90 -0.77 1.59 -6.56
C THR A 90 -1.53 1.03 -5.36
N GLY A 91 -2.86 0.89 -5.45
CA GLY A 91 -3.67 0.28 -4.40
C GLY A 91 -3.26 -1.16 -4.10
N LEU A 92 -3.04 -1.96 -5.15
CA LEU A 92 -2.56 -3.34 -5.02
C LEU A 92 -1.15 -3.38 -4.41
N MET A 93 -0.25 -2.51 -4.84
CA MET A 93 1.10 -2.43 -4.29
C MET A 93 1.09 -2.01 -2.81
N GLN A 94 0.27 -1.04 -2.43
CA GLN A 94 0.09 -0.65 -1.03
C GLN A 94 -0.45 -1.81 -0.20
N TYR A 95 -1.43 -2.54 -0.72
CA TYR A 95 -1.99 -3.70 -0.03
C TYR A 95 -0.92 -4.79 0.19
N HIS A 96 -0.25 -5.25 -0.87
CA HIS A 96 0.67 -6.37 -0.79
C HIS A 96 2.03 -6.04 -0.16
N PHE A 97 2.61 -4.86 -0.44
CA PHE A 97 3.97 -4.54 0.02
C PHE A 97 4.00 -3.78 1.34
N VAL A 98 2.90 -3.15 1.75
CA VAL A 98 2.82 -2.39 3.01
C VAL A 98 1.86 -3.06 3.97
N LEU A 99 0.60 -3.25 3.59
CA LEU A 99 -0.44 -3.64 4.52
C LEU A 99 -0.39 -5.11 4.94
N THR A 100 -0.27 -6.05 4.00
CA THR A 100 -0.10 -7.49 4.28
C THR A 100 1.10 -7.77 5.18
N PRO A 101 2.34 -7.34 4.87
CA PRO A 101 3.49 -7.59 5.73
C PRO A 101 3.37 -6.90 7.09
N LEU A 102 2.75 -5.72 7.15
CA LEU A 102 2.46 -5.03 8.40
C LEU A 102 1.44 -5.81 9.26
N VAL A 103 0.47 -6.48 8.65
CA VAL A 103 -0.49 -7.34 9.34
C VAL A 103 0.12 -8.69 9.73
N THR A 104 0.99 -9.28 8.90
CA THR A 104 1.48 -10.66 9.06
C THR A 104 2.78 -10.77 9.85
N ILE A 105 3.66 -9.77 9.84
CA ILE A 105 4.96 -9.83 10.52
C ILE A 105 4.91 -8.99 11.80
N GLN A 106 4.83 -9.66 12.95
CA GLN A 106 4.69 -9.01 14.26
C GLN A 106 6.02 -8.47 14.84
N SER A 107 7.18 -8.89 14.32
CA SER A 107 8.42 -8.85 15.14
C SER A 107 9.72 -8.37 14.48
N ALA A 108 9.76 -7.88 13.23
CA ALA A 108 11.07 -7.64 12.59
C ALA A 108 11.25 -6.36 11.76
N MET A 109 10.20 -5.58 11.46
CA MET A 109 10.36 -4.40 10.59
C MET A 109 10.11 -3.08 11.32
N CYS A 110 10.98 -2.10 11.03
CA CYS A 110 10.90 -0.77 11.60
C CYS A 110 9.67 -0.01 11.05
N PRO A 111 8.90 0.74 11.86
CA PRO A 111 7.76 1.52 11.37
C PRO A 111 8.14 2.49 10.23
N THR A 112 9.32 3.09 10.34
CA THR A 112 9.91 3.98 9.32
C THR A 112 10.15 3.28 7.98
N CYS A 113 10.41 1.98 7.99
CA CYS A 113 10.62 1.18 6.79
C CYS A 113 9.33 1.10 5.96
N PHE A 114 8.18 0.91 6.64
CA PHE A 114 6.87 0.90 6.00
C PHE A 114 6.44 2.30 5.54
N GLU A 115 6.78 3.34 6.31
CA GLU A 115 6.56 4.73 5.93
C GLU A 115 7.28 5.09 4.63
N ILE A 116 8.59 4.81 4.55
CA ILE A 116 9.39 5.08 3.33
C ILE A 116 8.87 4.25 2.16
N ARG A 117 8.59 2.96 2.37
CA ARG A 117 8.06 2.10 1.30
C ARG A 117 6.71 2.60 0.78
N SER A 118 5.79 2.96 1.68
CA SER A 118 4.47 3.49 1.30
C SER A 118 4.61 4.83 0.57
N ALA A 119 5.49 5.71 1.03
CA ALA A 119 5.77 7.00 0.38
C ALA A 119 6.34 6.82 -1.03
N CYS A 120 7.30 5.91 -1.22
CA CYS A 120 7.84 5.59 -2.54
C CYS A 120 6.75 5.08 -3.48
N ILE A 121 5.91 4.15 -3.03
CA ILE A 121 4.79 3.63 -3.82
C ILE A 121 3.81 4.75 -4.20
N GLN A 122 3.48 5.67 -3.28
CA GLN A 122 2.60 6.80 -3.58
C GLN A 122 3.22 7.83 -4.51
N VAL A 123 4.50 8.16 -4.38
CA VAL A 123 5.15 9.14 -5.26
C VAL A 123 5.32 8.57 -6.67
N VAL A 124 5.75 7.31 -6.78
CA VAL A 124 5.87 6.63 -8.07
C VAL A 124 4.49 6.49 -8.71
N GLY A 125 3.52 5.93 -7.98
CA GLY A 125 2.17 5.67 -8.49
C GLY A 125 1.34 6.94 -8.72
N GLY A 126 1.54 7.97 -7.91
CA GLY A 126 0.77 9.22 -7.90
C GLY A 126 1.35 10.34 -8.75
N VAL A 127 2.65 10.31 -9.07
CA VAL A 127 3.34 11.39 -9.79
C VAL A 127 4.08 10.86 -11.00
N LEU A 128 5.05 9.96 -10.81
CA LEU A 128 5.93 9.53 -11.91
C LEU A 128 5.18 8.69 -12.96
N ALA A 129 4.42 7.68 -12.52
CA ALA A 129 3.68 6.80 -13.40
C ALA A 129 2.61 7.59 -14.20
N PRO A 130 1.77 8.45 -13.59
CA PRO A 130 0.82 9.24 -14.35
C PRO A 130 1.47 10.21 -15.32
N ILE A 131 2.60 10.87 -14.98
CA ILE A 131 3.32 11.75 -15.92
C ILE A 131 3.75 10.96 -17.18
N LEU A 132 4.31 9.77 -17.00
CA LEU A 132 4.76 8.93 -18.10
C LEU A 132 3.60 8.38 -18.94
N THR A 133 2.57 7.83 -18.28
CA THR A 133 1.41 7.26 -18.99
C THR A 133 0.57 8.33 -19.67
N THR A 134 0.28 9.44 -18.99
CA THR A 134 -0.54 10.53 -19.56
C THR A 134 0.14 11.21 -20.74
N SER A 135 1.45 11.49 -20.65
CA SER A 135 2.19 12.08 -21.78
C SER A 135 2.21 11.14 -22.99
N SER A 136 2.52 9.86 -22.77
CA SER A 136 2.55 8.85 -23.84
C SER A 136 1.18 8.70 -24.52
N VAL A 137 0.12 8.57 -23.73
CA VAL A 137 -1.25 8.41 -24.23
C VAL A 137 -1.75 9.68 -24.93
N ALA A 138 -1.44 10.85 -24.40
CA ALA A 138 -1.84 12.12 -25.01
C ALA A 138 -1.11 12.38 -26.34
N LEU A 139 0.19 12.08 -26.41
CA LEU A 139 0.96 12.15 -27.66
C LEU A 139 0.44 11.16 -28.71
N PHE A 140 0.20 9.91 -28.32
CA PHE A 140 -0.36 8.90 -29.21
C PHE A 140 -1.72 9.31 -29.78
N THR A 141 -2.61 9.80 -28.90
CA THR A 141 -3.94 10.28 -29.31
C THR A 141 -3.84 11.52 -30.19
N ALA A 142 -2.89 12.41 -29.93
CA ALA A 142 -2.67 13.60 -30.75
C ALA A 142 -2.17 13.25 -32.16
N THR A 143 -1.32 12.23 -32.29
CA THR A 143 -0.82 11.71 -33.58
C THR A 143 -1.95 11.09 -34.40
N ILE A 144 -2.76 10.23 -33.79
CA ILE A 144 -3.90 9.59 -34.48
C ILE A 144 -4.97 10.62 -34.84
N GLY A 145 -5.32 11.51 -33.90
CA GLY A 145 -6.34 12.52 -34.08
C GLY A 145 -5.90 13.74 -34.90
N ARG A 146 -4.64 13.80 -35.35
CA ARG A 146 -4.03 14.93 -36.09
C ARG A 146 -4.32 16.30 -35.47
N SER A 147 -4.38 16.35 -34.13
CA SER A 147 -4.85 17.52 -33.38
C SER A 147 -3.80 18.64 -33.28
N THR A 148 -2.52 18.28 -33.26
CA THR A 148 -1.38 19.21 -33.19
C THR A 148 -0.31 18.73 -34.15
N ALA A 149 0.38 19.67 -34.81
CA ALA A 149 1.52 19.36 -35.66
C ALA A 149 2.67 18.80 -34.81
N MET A 150 2.96 17.51 -34.97
CA MET A 150 4.08 16.87 -34.30
C MET A 150 5.38 17.17 -35.06
N PRO A 151 6.51 17.38 -34.35
CA PRO A 151 7.78 17.61 -35.01
C PRO A 151 8.28 16.37 -35.76
N ARG A 152 9.03 16.60 -36.82
CA ARG A 152 9.65 15.52 -37.61
C ARG A 152 10.73 14.83 -36.78
N TRP A 153 10.83 13.50 -36.89
CA TRP A 153 11.82 12.70 -36.16
C TRP A 153 13.28 13.08 -36.45
N GLN A 154 13.54 13.75 -37.58
CA GLN A 154 14.88 14.20 -37.98
C GLN A 154 15.39 15.39 -37.14
N ASP A 155 14.50 16.19 -36.55
CA ASP A 155 14.85 17.43 -35.86
C ASP A 155 14.88 17.25 -34.33
N PHE A 156 15.88 16.54 -33.80
CA PHE A 156 15.97 16.22 -32.36
C PHE A 156 15.96 17.45 -31.45
N SER A 157 16.64 18.55 -31.84
CA SER A 157 16.64 19.81 -31.07
C SER A 157 15.23 20.39 -30.92
N TYR A 158 14.41 20.28 -31.98
CA TYR A 158 13.03 20.75 -31.94
C TYR A 158 12.15 19.83 -31.09
N TRP A 159 12.37 18.51 -31.12
CA TRP A 159 11.72 17.56 -30.22
C TRP A 159 12.00 17.87 -28.74
N LEU A 160 13.24 18.21 -28.38
CA LEU A 160 13.59 18.61 -27.01
C LEU A 160 12.87 19.90 -26.59
N LYS A 161 12.79 20.91 -27.46
CA LYS A 161 12.04 22.15 -27.20
C LYS A 161 10.55 21.86 -27.01
N PHE A 162 9.96 21.08 -27.90
CA PHE A 162 8.57 20.65 -27.80
C PHE A 162 8.29 19.89 -26.50
N TYR A 163 9.17 18.96 -26.11
CA TYR A 163 9.02 18.21 -24.86
C TYR A 163 9.18 19.09 -23.62
N LYS A 164 10.09 20.07 -23.66
CA LYS A 164 10.25 21.09 -22.61
C LYS A 164 8.99 21.94 -22.47
N ASP A 165 8.39 22.35 -23.59
CA ASP A 165 7.15 23.13 -23.59
C ASP A 165 5.95 22.31 -23.13
N LEU A 166 5.85 21.05 -23.55
CA LEU A 166 4.83 20.08 -23.12
C LEU A 166 4.84 19.91 -21.59
N ASN A 167 6.03 19.83 -21.00
CA ASN A 167 6.23 19.68 -19.56
C ASN A 167 6.32 21.01 -18.81
N LYS A 168 6.08 22.15 -19.49
CA LYS A 168 6.09 23.46 -18.83
C LYS A 168 5.01 23.51 -17.75
N GLY A 169 5.44 23.74 -16.51
CA GLY A 169 4.55 23.78 -15.33
C GLY A 169 4.24 22.41 -14.70
N ILE A 170 4.64 21.29 -15.30
CA ILE A 170 4.56 19.96 -14.68
C ILE A 170 5.39 19.89 -13.40
N PRO A 171 6.65 20.38 -13.33
CA PRO A 171 7.46 20.27 -12.11
C PRO A 171 6.81 20.88 -10.88
N ARG A 172 6.09 21.99 -11.02
CA ARG A 172 5.36 22.62 -9.89
C ARG A 172 4.22 21.73 -9.40
N LYS A 173 3.42 21.17 -10.31
CA LYS A 173 2.34 20.23 -9.97
C LYS A 173 2.89 18.93 -9.39
N ALA A 174 3.97 18.42 -9.97
CA ALA A 174 4.67 17.22 -9.51
C ALA A 174 5.17 17.41 -8.09
N ALA A 175 5.86 18.51 -7.79
CA ALA A 175 6.31 18.81 -6.43
C ALA A 175 5.15 18.90 -5.43
N TYR A 176 4.07 19.60 -5.79
CA TYR A 176 2.87 19.70 -4.96
C TYR A 176 2.25 18.32 -4.65
N PHE A 177 2.01 17.51 -5.69
CA PHE A 177 1.43 16.19 -5.52
C PHE A 177 2.39 15.23 -4.81
N SER A 178 3.71 15.32 -5.03
CA SER A 178 4.69 14.51 -4.30
C SER A 178 4.63 14.77 -2.80
N VAL A 179 4.61 16.05 -2.37
CA VAL A 179 4.48 16.41 -0.95
C VAL A 179 3.16 15.91 -0.38
N MET A 180 2.06 16.10 -1.10
CA MET A 180 0.73 15.61 -0.69
C MET A 180 0.70 14.08 -0.55
N HIS A 181 1.28 13.35 -1.50
CA HIS A 181 1.35 11.89 -1.49
C HIS A 181 2.22 11.36 -0.35
N MET A 182 3.38 11.98 -0.12
CA MET A 182 4.25 11.63 1.01
C MET A 182 3.55 11.88 2.36
N ALA A 183 2.91 13.04 2.53
CA ALA A 183 2.17 13.36 3.75
C ALA A 183 1.02 12.37 3.98
N ALA A 184 0.24 12.07 2.93
CA ALA A 184 -0.86 11.11 3.00
C ALA A 184 -0.36 9.69 3.36
N SER A 185 0.76 9.23 2.78
CA SER A 185 1.32 7.92 3.11
C SER A 185 1.83 7.83 4.55
N LEU A 186 2.46 8.89 5.07
CA LEU A 186 2.95 8.94 6.44
C LEU A 186 1.79 8.87 7.43
N VAL A 187 0.75 9.69 7.20
CA VAL A 187 -0.48 9.66 8.00
C VAL A 187 -1.12 8.27 7.93
N PHE A 188 -1.26 7.68 6.74
CA PHE A 188 -1.82 6.34 6.60
C PHE A 188 -1.06 5.29 7.42
N VAL A 189 0.27 5.20 7.29
CA VAL A 189 1.07 4.20 8.00
C VAL A 189 1.04 4.45 9.52
N SER A 190 1.18 5.69 9.96
CA SER A 190 1.08 6.06 11.38
C SER A 190 -0.25 5.64 12.01
N PHE A 191 -1.37 5.89 11.32
CA PHE A 191 -2.68 5.45 11.79
C PHE A 191 -2.83 3.94 11.71
N ALA A 192 -2.35 3.29 10.66
CA ALA A 192 -2.38 1.83 10.52
C ALA A 192 -1.64 1.16 11.68
N VAL A 193 -0.42 1.60 12.01
CA VAL A 193 0.37 1.07 13.14
C VAL A 193 -0.38 1.25 14.46
N LYS A 194 -0.98 2.42 14.72
CA LYS A 194 -1.80 2.64 15.92
C LYS A 194 -3.02 1.73 15.98
N SER A 195 -3.72 1.55 14.85
CA SER A 195 -4.85 0.64 14.73
C SER A 195 -4.44 -0.80 15.01
N LEU A 196 -3.31 -1.24 14.48
CA LEU A 196 -2.77 -2.58 14.69
C LEU A 196 -2.38 -2.77 16.16
N ALA A 197 -1.70 -1.82 16.79
CA ALA A 197 -1.33 -1.92 18.21
C ALA A 197 -2.55 -2.27 19.09
N LYS A 198 -3.69 -1.60 18.87
CA LYS A 198 -4.95 -1.91 19.58
C LYS A 198 -5.45 -3.34 19.33
N VAL A 199 -5.41 -3.79 18.08
CA VAL A 199 -5.83 -5.16 17.70
C VAL A 199 -4.92 -6.19 18.36
N TRP A 200 -3.62 -5.95 18.39
CA TRP A 200 -2.65 -6.83 19.02
C TRP A 200 -2.80 -6.87 20.54
N ASP A 201 -3.01 -5.74 21.21
CA ASP A 201 -3.22 -5.71 22.65
C ASP A 201 -4.44 -6.56 23.04
N TYR A 202 -5.51 -6.47 22.23
CA TYR A 202 -6.69 -7.31 22.40
C TYR A 202 -6.40 -8.81 22.16
N GLU A 203 -5.65 -9.15 21.11
CA GLU A 203 -5.28 -10.53 20.81
C GLU A 203 -4.41 -11.13 21.93
N HIS A 204 -3.40 -10.39 22.40
CA HIS A 204 -2.52 -10.82 23.49
C HIS A 204 -3.29 -11.04 24.80
N GLY A 205 -4.19 -10.11 25.15
CA GLY A 205 -5.05 -10.26 26.34
C GLY A 205 -5.91 -11.52 26.26
N SER A 206 -6.52 -11.76 25.10
CA SER A 206 -7.36 -12.93 24.85
C SER A 206 -6.57 -14.24 24.89
N ARG A 207 -5.35 -14.28 24.34
CA ARG A 207 -4.45 -15.45 24.39
C ARG A 207 -4.05 -15.80 25.82
N LYS A 208 -3.76 -14.81 26.68
CA LYS A 208 -3.46 -15.03 28.10
C LYS A 208 -4.64 -15.67 28.84
N LEU A 209 -5.88 -15.26 28.54
CA LEU A 209 -7.08 -15.85 29.13
C LEU A 209 -7.28 -17.30 28.68
N LEU A 210 -7.07 -17.59 27.39
CA LEU A 210 -7.13 -18.96 26.87
C LEU A 210 -6.06 -19.83 27.53
N GLN A 211 -4.83 -19.35 27.65
CA GLN A 211 -3.75 -20.09 28.32
C GLN A 211 -4.07 -20.41 29.78
N LYS A 212 -4.64 -19.45 30.53
CA LYS A 212 -5.11 -19.71 31.91
C LYS A 212 -6.20 -20.79 31.94
N LYS A 213 -7.16 -20.74 31.02
CA LYS A 213 -8.23 -21.74 30.91
C LYS A 213 -7.68 -23.14 30.64
N TYR A 214 -6.79 -23.29 29.64
CA TYR A 214 -6.14 -24.57 29.32
C TYR A 214 -5.30 -25.11 30.49
N ARG A 215 -4.63 -24.23 31.27
CA ARG A 215 -3.87 -24.65 32.47
C ARG A 215 -4.78 -25.20 33.57
N VAL A 216 -5.99 -24.65 33.75
CA VAL A 216 -6.95 -25.11 34.76
C VAL A 216 -7.64 -26.40 34.34
N GLU A 217 -7.90 -26.58 33.03
CA GLU A 217 -8.55 -27.78 32.47
C GLU A 217 -7.62 -28.99 32.29
N ALA A 218 -6.32 -28.86 32.56
CA ALA A 218 -5.35 -29.96 32.54
C ALA A 218 -4.88 -30.39 33.95
N PRO A 219 -5.77 -30.86 34.85
CA PRO A 219 -5.34 -31.52 36.07
C PRO A 219 -4.99 -32.98 35.72
N ASN A 220 -3.71 -33.35 35.82
CA ASN A 220 -3.20 -34.73 35.88
C ASN A 220 -2.86 -35.49 34.58
N GLU A 221 -2.40 -34.83 33.52
CA GLU A 221 -1.63 -35.54 32.49
C GLU A 221 -0.34 -34.75 32.19
N GLU A 222 0.80 -35.39 32.47
CA GLU A 222 2.18 -35.00 32.19
C GLU A 222 2.40 -33.61 31.56
N GLN A 223 2.75 -32.64 32.42
CA GLN A 223 3.27 -31.34 32.00
C GLN A 223 4.63 -31.52 31.30
N LYS A 224 4.62 -31.80 30.01
CA LYS A 224 5.74 -31.39 29.15
C LYS A 224 5.76 -29.86 29.13
N PRO A 225 6.91 -29.21 29.39
CA PRO A 225 6.99 -27.75 29.38
C PRO A 225 6.63 -27.22 27.99
N LEU A 226 5.46 -26.60 27.87
CA LEU A 226 4.95 -26.04 26.62
C LEU A 226 5.56 -24.66 26.31
N TYR A 227 6.84 -24.43 26.64
CA TYR A 227 7.65 -23.30 26.16
C TYR A 227 9.13 -23.65 26.38
N PRO A 228 10.01 -23.61 25.37
CA PRO A 228 11.31 -23.02 25.59
C PRO A 228 11.10 -21.51 25.79
N LEU A 229 11.60 -21.01 26.91
CA LEU A 229 11.68 -19.59 27.22
C LEU A 229 12.24 -18.84 26.00
N LEU A 230 11.55 -17.76 25.59
CA LEU A 230 12.15 -16.69 24.81
C LEU A 230 13.21 -16.00 25.69
N SER A 231 14.35 -16.65 25.83
CA SER A 231 15.59 -16.11 26.37
C SER A 231 16.73 -16.83 25.66
N GLN A 232 17.54 -16.08 24.90
CA GLN A 232 18.67 -16.52 24.07
C GLN A 232 18.20 -17.14 22.73
N THR A 233 18.36 -16.50 21.57
CA THR A 233 19.61 -16.02 20.97
C THR A 233 19.36 -14.82 20.03
N GLN A 234 19.90 -13.65 20.36
CA GLN A 234 20.54 -12.81 19.34
C GLN A 234 21.96 -13.35 19.21
N GLU A 235 22.20 -14.21 18.22
CA GLU A 235 23.55 -14.30 17.66
C GLU A 235 23.59 -13.40 16.42
N PRO A 236 24.63 -12.56 16.28
CA PRO A 236 24.85 -11.84 15.03
C PRO A 236 25.21 -12.86 13.95
N VAL A 237 24.53 -12.79 12.81
CA VAL A 237 24.94 -13.51 11.59
C VAL A 237 26.25 -12.86 11.11
N SER A 238 27.38 -13.31 11.68
CA SER A 238 28.71 -13.11 11.11
C SER A 238 28.83 -14.00 9.87
N GLY A 239 29.35 -13.43 8.77
CA GLY A 239 29.12 -13.93 7.42
C GLY A 239 29.86 -15.18 6.96
N GLN A 240 29.43 -15.64 5.78
CA GLN A 240 30.21 -16.42 4.80
C GLN A 240 29.44 -16.33 3.46
N ASN A 241 29.86 -15.47 2.51
CA ASN A 241 30.86 -15.66 1.44
C ASN A 241 30.44 -16.61 0.29
N ARG A 242 30.46 -16.03 -0.93
CA ARG A 242 30.64 -16.62 -2.28
C ARG A 242 29.47 -17.49 -2.77
N PHE A 243 28.89 -17.28 -3.96
CA PHE A 243 29.45 -16.94 -5.28
C PHE A 243 28.69 -15.81 -5.97
#